data_AF-A0AAP1RCF9-F1
#
_entry.id   AF-A0AAP1RCF9-F1
#
_cell.length_a   1.000
_cell.length_b   1.000
_cell.length_c   1.000
_cell.angle_alpha   90.00
_cell.angle_beta   90.00
_cell.angle_gamma   90.00
#
_symmetry.space_group_name_H-M   'P 1'
#
loop_
_entity.id
_entity.type
_entity.pdbx_description
1 polymer ?
#
loop_
_entity_poly.entity_id
_entity_poly.type
_entity_poly.pdbx_seq_one_letter_code
_entity_poly.pdbx_strand_id
1 'polypeptide(L)'
;MRVLAINAGSATLKFGVFESARTLPLIDSAIDHPAVDAATFEEIERHLHRAGVTTIDGIGHRVAHGGPLLSNAVLVDEEVEREIGKASALAPHHNPAALAGIRLTRERWPGVRHVAVFDTAFHDDMPEYALSYA
;
A
#
# COMPACT_ATOMS: atom_id res chain seq x y z
N MET A 1 12.44 -11.17 8.67
CA MET A 1 12.02 -10.25 7.60
C MET A 1 11.06 -9.23 8.20
N ARG A 2 11.35 -7.94 8.04
CA ARG A 2 10.53 -6.81 8.48
C ARG A 2 9.83 -6.19 7.29
N VAL A 3 8.51 -6.17 7.33
CA VAL A 3 7.68 -5.58 6.29
C VAL A 3 7.01 -4.33 6.81
N LEU A 4 7.20 -3.21 6.11
CA LEU A 4 6.42 -2.00 6.34
C LEU A 4 5.13 -2.10 5.54
N ALA A 5 4.00 -2.21 6.21
CA ALA A 5 2.68 -2.14 5.58
C ALA A 5 2.20 -0.68 5.59
N ILE A 6 1.72 -0.19 4.44
CA ILE A 6 1.24 1.17 4.25
C ILE A 6 -0.19 1.14 3.69
N ASN A 7 -1.05 1.96 4.27
CA ASN A 7 -2.42 2.20 3.83
C ASN A 7 -2.63 3.72 3.73
N ALA A 8 -2.40 4.26 2.54
CA ALA A 8 -2.57 5.67 2.24
C ALA A 8 -4.01 5.94 1.77
N GLY A 9 -4.76 6.70 2.55
CA GLY A 9 -6.09 7.21 2.21
C GLY A 9 -6.09 8.72 2.00
N SER A 10 -7.25 9.27 1.61
CA SER A 10 -7.41 10.70 1.34
C SER A 10 -7.29 11.61 2.57
N ALA A 11 -7.47 11.07 3.77
CA ALA A 11 -7.42 11.82 5.03
C ALA A 11 -6.38 11.31 6.03
N THR A 12 -5.93 10.06 5.89
CA THR A 12 -5.00 9.44 6.83
C THR A 12 -4.03 8.52 6.10
N LEU A 13 -2.78 8.47 6.55
CA LEU A 13 -1.84 7.42 6.18
C LEU A 13 -1.58 6.55 7.41
N LYS A 14 -1.98 5.29 7.33
CA LYS A 14 -1.72 4.30 8.37
C LYS A 14 -0.54 3.45 7.96
N PHE A 15 0.33 3.13 8.90
CA PHE A 15 1.45 2.23 8.64
C PHE A 15 1.76 1.37 9.85
N GLY A 16 2.41 0.24 9.61
CA GLY A 16 2.94 -0.60 10.66
C GLY A 16 4.07 -1.50 10.17
N VAL A 17 4.95 -1.89 11.08
CA VAL A 17 6.04 -2.81 10.79
C VAL A 17 5.73 -4.17 11.38
N PHE A 18 5.75 -5.18 10.54
CA PHE A 18 5.49 -6.56 10.90
C PHE A 18 6.74 -7.40 10.72
N GLU A 19 6.96 -8.35 11.62
CA GLU A 19 8.02 -9.34 11.51
C GLU A 19 7.39 -10.70 11.20
N SER A 20 7.91 -11.45 10.21
CA SER A 20 7.26 -12.67 9.69
C SER A 20 6.89 -13.74 10.74
N ALA A 21 7.52 -13.73 11.92
CA ALA A 21 7.24 -14.66 13.00
C ALA A 21 6.15 -14.18 13.98
N ARG A 22 5.57 -12.99 13.75
CA ARG A 22 4.64 -12.32 14.66
C ARG A 22 3.37 -11.92 13.95
N THR A 23 2.24 -12.04 14.65
CA THR A 23 0.93 -11.57 14.19
C THR A 23 0.65 -10.12 14.58
N LEU A 24 1.33 -9.62 15.61
CA LEU A 24 1.21 -8.23 16.07
C LEU A 24 2.31 -7.37 15.44
N PRO A 25 2.02 -6.09 15.13
CA PRO A 25 3.02 -5.17 14.64
C PRO A 25 4.06 -4.88 15.75
N LEU A 26 5.31 -4.64 15.32
CA LEU A 26 6.35 -4.07 16.19
C LEU A 26 6.05 -2.61 16.53
N ILE A 27 5.48 -1.90 15.57
CA ILE A 27 4.97 -0.54 15.67
C ILE A 27 3.83 -0.40 14.66
N ASP A 28 2.77 0.28 15.05
CA ASP A 28 1.76 0.84 14.16
C ASP A 28 1.51 2.31 14.54
N SER A 29 1.14 3.11 13.55
CA SER A 29 0.78 4.51 13.75
C SER A 29 -0.09 5.01 12.60
N ALA A 30 -0.67 6.19 12.79
CA ALA A 30 -1.42 6.91 11.79
C ALA A 30 -0.96 8.37 11.76
N ILE A 31 -0.86 8.91 10.55
CA ILE A 31 -0.60 10.33 10.30
C ILE A 31 -1.89 10.91 9.76
N ASP A 32 -2.43 11.92 10.46
CA ASP A 32 -3.61 12.66 10.02
C ASP A 32 -3.24 13.69 8.95
N HIS A 33 -4.12 13.84 7.97
CA HIS A 33 -4.04 14.88 6.96
C HIS A 33 -2.73 14.93 6.11
N PRO A 34 -2.08 13.81 5.74
CA PRO A 34 -0.90 13.90 4.89
C PRO A 34 -1.32 14.18 3.45
N ALA A 35 -0.88 15.30 2.89
CA ALA A 35 -0.47 15.24 1.49
C ALA A 35 0.60 14.14 1.43
N VAL A 36 0.45 13.13 0.56
CA VAL A 36 1.42 12.03 0.49
C VAL A 36 2.72 12.57 -0.11
N ASP A 37 3.55 13.13 0.75
CA ASP A 37 4.69 13.97 0.42
C ASP A 37 5.92 13.66 1.29
N ALA A 38 7.00 14.41 1.04
CA ALA A 38 8.26 14.25 1.75
C ALA A 38 8.13 14.35 3.28
N ALA A 39 7.29 15.24 3.80
CA ALA A 39 7.14 15.46 5.24
C ALA A 39 6.45 14.26 5.92
N THR A 40 5.44 13.70 5.27
CA THR A 40 4.76 12.47 5.71
C THR A 40 5.74 11.31 5.83
N PHE A 41 6.65 11.21 4.86
CA PHE A 41 7.65 10.16 4.86
C PHE A 41 8.70 10.31 5.97
N GLU A 42 9.20 11.54 6.18
CA GLU A 42 10.11 11.83 7.29
C GLU A 42 9.46 11.51 8.65
N GLU A 43 8.14 11.66 8.76
CA GLU A 43 7.41 11.24 9.94
C GLU A 43 7.38 9.73 10.15
N ILE A 44 7.19 8.95 9.08
CA ILE A 44 7.32 7.49 9.13
C ILE A 44 8.73 7.13 9.61
N GLU A 45 9.78 7.70 9.03
CA GLU A 45 11.17 7.43 9.44
C GLU A 45 11.42 7.78 10.90
N ARG A 46 10.89 8.92 11.40
CA ARG A 46 10.96 9.28 12.83
C ARG A 46 10.28 8.25 13.72
N HIS A 47 9.14 7.70 13.31
CA HIS A 47 8.45 6.64 14.05
C HIS A 47 9.26 5.35 14.06
N LEU A 48 9.80 4.94 12.90
CA LEU A 48 10.65 3.75 12.78
C LEU A 48 11.89 3.85 13.67
N HIS A 49 12.59 4.99 13.63
CA HIS A 49 13.76 5.24 14.46
C HIS A 49 13.44 5.19 15.95
N ARG A 50 12.33 5.82 16.39
CA ARG A 50 11.90 5.77 17.81
C ARG A 50 11.56 4.36 18.29
N ALA A 51 11.03 3.52 17.42
CA ALA A 51 10.75 2.11 17.71
C ALA A 51 11.98 1.19 17.57
N GLY A 52 13.17 1.73 17.24
CA GLY A 52 14.38 0.93 17.05
C GLY A 52 14.34 0.06 15.79
N VAL A 53 13.46 0.37 14.83
CA VAL A 53 13.40 -0.32 13.54
C VAL A 53 14.45 0.30 12.62
N THR A 54 15.56 -0.40 12.42
CA THR A 54 16.69 0.07 11.61
C THR A 54 16.72 -0.48 10.19
N THR A 55 15.93 -1.52 9.89
CA THR A 55 15.89 -2.17 8.58
C THR A 55 14.47 -2.51 8.17
N ILE A 56 14.18 -2.33 6.87
CA ILE A 56 12.94 -2.74 6.21
C ILE A 56 13.33 -3.63 5.03
N ASP A 57 12.82 -4.86 5.00
CA ASP A 57 13.16 -5.86 3.99
C ASP A 57 12.15 -5.89 2.82
N GLY A 58 10.96 -5.34 3.04
CA GLY A 58 9.89 -5.24 2.04
C GLY A 58 8.82 -4.23 2.45
N ILE A 59 8.09 -3.71 1.46
CA ILE A 59 7.01 -2.73 1.69
C ILE A 59 5.74 -3.23 1.01
N GLY A 60 4.67 -3.36 1.79
CA GLY A 60 3.34 -3.71 1.30
C GLY A 60 2.45 -2.48 1.22
N HIS A 61 1.76 -2.30 0.10
CA HIS A 61 0.83 -1.21 -0.13
C HIS A 61 -0.58 -1.75 -0.28
N ARG A 62 -1.49 -1.31 0.58
CA ARG A 62 -2.91 -1.59 0.39
C ARG A 62 -3.46 -0.71 -0.75
N VAL A 63 -4.14 -1.33 -1.70
CA VAL A 63 -4.81 -0.67 -2.83
C VAL A 63 -6.26 -1.11 -2.85
N ALA A 64 -7.20 -0.16 -2.96
CA ALA A 64 -8.62 -0.49 -2.86
C ALA A 64 -9.11 -1.33 -4.06
N HIS A 65 -8.73 -0.97 -5.29
CA HIS A 65 -9.22 -1.64 -6.49
C HIS A 65 -8.09 -1.94 -7.47
N GLY A 66 -7.92 -3.19 -7.88
CA GLY A 66 -6.92 -3.60 -8.89
C GLY A 66 -7.38 -3.45 -10.34
N GLY A 67 -8.69 -3.34 -10.54
CA GLY A 67 -9.27 -3.38 -11.88
C GLY A 67 -9.22 -4.80 -12.45
N PRO A 68 -9.46 -4.99 -13.75
CA PRO A 68 -9.55 -6.32 -14.34
C PRO A 68 -8.21 -7.05 -14.49
N LEU A 69 -7.08 -6.36 -14.31
CA LEU A 69 -5.74 -6.90 -14.60
C LEU A 69 -4.92 -7.22 -13.34
N LEU A 70 -5.27 -6.67 -12.18
CA LEU A 70 -4.50 -6.80 -10.95
C LEU A 70 -5.32 -7.55 -9.89
N SER A 71 -5.44 -8.86 -10.05
CA SER A 71 -6.28 -9.71 -9.20
C SER A 71 -5.52 -10.51 -8.13
N ASN A 72 -4.22 -10.30 -7.99
CA ASN A 72 -3.38 -10.93 -6.96
C ASN A 72 -2.40 -9.90 -6.40
N ALA A 73 -1.76 -10.20 -5.27
CA ALA A 73 -0.65 -9.38 -4.79
C ALA A 73 0.51 -9.41 -5.81
N VAL A 74 1.01 -8.25 -6.23
CA VAL A 74 2.04 -8.13 -7.27
C VAL A 74 3.22 -7.29 -6.80
N LEU A 75 4.42 -7.64 -7.27
CA LEU A 75 5.58 -6.76 -7.15
C LEU A 75 5.32 -5.48 -7.96
N VAL A 76 5.61 -4.33 -7.37
CA VAL A 76 5.37 -3.04 -8.01
C VAL A 76 6.49 -2.71 -8.98
N ASP A 77 6.09 -2.43 -10.21
CA ASP A 77 6.88 -1.79 -11.25
C ASP A 77 6.07 -0.65 -11.92
N GLU A 78 6.60 -0.08 -13.00
CA GLU A 78 5.95 1.02 -13.73
C GLU A 78 4.63 0.59 -14.40
N GLU A 79 4.53 -0.67 -14.81
CA GLU A 79 3.32 -1.26 -15.41
C GLU A 79 2.20 -1.33 -14.38
N VAL A 80 2.50 -1.90 -13.21
CA VAL A 80 1.56 -1.98 -12.07
C VAL A 80 1.09 -0.59 -11.64
N GLU A 81 1.98 0.39 -11.53
CA GLU A 81 1.61 1.76 -11.20
C GLU A 81 0.61 2.37 -12.20
N ARG A 82 0.82 2.11 -13.50
CA ARG A 82 -0.07 2.62 -14.54
C ARG A 82 -1.43 1.95 -14.48
N GLU A 83 -1.49 0.64 -14.26
CA GLU A 83 -2.76 -0.08 -14.14
C GLU A 83 -3.53 0.32 -12.86
N ILE A 84 -2.84 0.56 -11.73
CA ILE A 84 -3.44 1.18 -10.54
C ILE A 84 -4.02 2.56 -10.86
N GLY A 85 -3.27 3.35 -11.64
CA GLY A 85 -3.72 4.65 -12.13
C GLY A 85 -5.03 4.57 -12.91
N LYS A 86 -5.13 3.65 -13.87
CA LYS A 86 -6.37 3.40 -14.63
C LYS A 86 -7.52 2.92 -13.74
N ALA A 87 -7.24 2.04 -12.79
CA ALA A 87 -8.22 1.54 -11.83
C ALA A 87 -8.77 2.63 -10.88
N SER A 88 -8.18 3.84 -10.86
CA SER A 88 -8.71 4.98 -10.11
C SER A 88 -10.12 5.38 -10.54
N ALA A 89 -10.55 5.08 -11.77
CA ALA A 89 -11.94 5.29 -12.19
C ALA A 89 -12.94 4.46 -11.36
N LEU A 90 -12.52 3.31 -10.82
CA LEU A 90 -13.34 2.41 -10.00
C LEU A 90 -13.26 2.74 -8.50
N ALA A 91 -12.19 3.40 -8.06
CA ALA A 91 -11.99 3.82 -6.67
C ALA A 91 -11.38 5.23 -6.56
N PRO A 92 -12.10 6.28 -6.98
CA PRO A 92 -11.56 7.62 -7.22
C PRO A 92 -11.02 8.33 -5.98
N HIS A 93 -11.50 7.98 -4.79
CA HIS A 93 -11.05 8.57 -3.53
C HIS A 93 -9.94 7.78 -2.83
N HIS A 94 -9.62 6.56 -3.30
CA HIS A 94 -8.70 5.66 -2.61
C HIS A 94 -7.45 5.40 -3.45
N ASN A 95 -7.61 4.96 -4.69
CA ASN A 95 -6.48 4.56 -5.54
C ASN A 95 -5.48 5.70 -5.82
N PRO A 96 -5.89 6.97 -6.03
CA PRO A 96 -4.93 8.06 -6.20
C PRO A 96 -4.00 8.25 -4.98
N ALA A 97 -4.54 8.12 -3.77
CA ALA A 97 -3.75 8.22 -2.53
C ALA A 97 -2.77 7.04 -2.39
N ALA A 98 -3.25 5.81 -2.68
CA ALA A 98 -2.40 4.63 -2.69
C ALA A 98 -1.26 4.74 -3.72
N LEU A 99 -1.56 5.18 -4.95
CA LEU A 99 -0.56 5.36 -6.00
C LEU A 99 0.49 6.42 -5.65
N ALA A 100 0.07 7.54 -5.04
CA ALA A 100 1.00 8.55 -4.54
C ALA A 100 1.93 7.98 -3.47
N GLY A 101 1.41 7.16 -2.55
CA GLY A 101 2.20 6.49 -1.51
C GLY A 101 3.20 5.49 -2.09
N ILE A 102 2.77 4.71 -3.08
CA ILE A 102 3.64 3.77 -3.80
C ILE A 102 4.82 4.52 -4.43
N ARG A 103 4.56 5.56 -5.22
CA ARG A 103 5.61 6.31 -5.93
C ARG A 103 6.61 6.93 -4.99
N LEU A 104 6.12 7.68 -3.99
CA LEU A 104 6.96 8.35 -3.03
C LEU A 104 7.85 7.37 -2.24
N THR A 105 7.28 6.25 -1.81
CA THR A 105 8.05 5.26 -1.04
C THR A 105 9.08 4.54 -1.91
N ARG A 106 8.79 4.30 -3.20
CA ARG A 106 9.77 3.74 -4.15
C ARG A 106 10.93 4.70 -4.41
N GLU A 107 10.64 6.00 -4.49
CA GLU A 107 11.68 7.03 -4.62
C GLU A 107 12.60 7.07 -3.40
N ARG A 108 12.05 6.90 -2.19
CA ARG A 108 12.79 6.97 -0.93
C ARG A 108 13.51 5.67 -0.55
N TRP A 109 12.94 4.51 -0.88
CA TRP A 109 13.53 3.19 -0.63
C TRP A 109 13.71 2.38 -1.94
N PRO A 110 14.51 2.88 -2.91
CA PRO A 110 14.62 2.26 -4.24
C PRO A 110 15.24 0.85 -4.23
N GLY A 111 15.95 0.48 -3.17
CA GLY A 111 16.54 -0.85 -3.01
C GLY A 111 15.62 -1.89 -2.35
N VAL A 112 14.46 -1.49 -1.86
CA VAL A 112 13.50 -2.38 -1.18
C VAL A 112 12.47 -2.88 -2.17
N ARG A 113 11.96 -4.10 -1.99
CA ARG A 113 10.87 -4.62 -2.84
C ARG A 113 9.53 -4.08 -2.36
N HIS A 114 8.74 -3.55 -3.29
CA HIS A 114 7.39 -3.06 -3.05
C HIS A 114 6.38 -4.07 -3.60
N VAL A 115 5.32 -4.32 -2.85
CA VAL A 115 4.19 -5.18 -3.25
C VAL A 115 2.91 -4.39 -3.12
N ALA A 116 2.07 -4.39 -4.16
CA ALA A 116 0.70 -3.91 -4.09
C ALA A 116 -0.24 -5.07 -3.75
N VAL A 117 -1.13 -4.86 -2.78
CA VAL A 117 -2.12 -5.83 -2.31
C VAL A 117 -3.50 -5.21 -2.48
N PHE A 118 -4.36 -5.87 -3.25
CA PHE A 118 -5.65 -5.32 -3.65
C PHE A 118 -6.78 -5.88 -2.79
N ASP A 119 -7.64 -5.00 -2.25
CA ASP A 119 -8.82 -5.43 -1.47
C ASP A 119 -9.80 -6.27 -2.33
N THR A 120 -9.74 -6.10 -3.65
CA THR A 120 -10.57 -6.81 -4.64
C THR A 120 -10.03 -8.19 -5.01
N ALA A 121 -8.74 -8.48 -4.79
CA ALA A 121 -8.10 -9.72 -5.23
C ALA A 121 -8.79 -11.00 -4.71
N PHE A 122 -9.26 -10.98 -3.46
CA PHE A 122 -9.96 -12.11 -2.86
C PHE A 122 -11.27 -12.48 -3.57
N HIS A 123 -11.86 -11.55 -4.33
CA HIS A 123 -13.18 -11.73 -4.95
C HIS A 123 -13.09 -12.13 -6.43
N ASP A 124 -11.88 -12.34 -6.97
CA ASP A 124 -11.65 -12.60 -8.39
C ASP A 124 -12.19 -13.96 -8.87
N ASP A 125 -12.40 -14.91 -7.95
CA ASP A 125 -12.92 -16.24 -8.22
C ASP A 125 -14.45 -16.35 -8.03
N MET A 126 -15.14 -15.24 -7.78
CA MET A 126 -16.60 -15.23 -7.68
C MET A 126 -17.23 -15.67 -9.02
N PRO A 127 -18.26 -16.53 -9.00
CA PRO A 127 -18.93 -16.95 -10.22
C PRO A 127 -19.72 -15.80 -10.85
N GLU A 128 -19.90 -15.85 -12.17
CA GLU A 128 -20.53 -14.78 -12.97
C GLU A 128 -21.88 -14.32 -12.41
N TYR A 129 -22.73 -15.26 -11.98
CA TYR A 129 -24.04 -14.97 -11.40
C TYR A 129 -23.99 -14.12 -10.12
N ALA A 130 -22.82 -14.03 -9.47
CA ALA A 130 -22.58 -13.21 -8.27
C ALA A 130 -21.78 -11.93 -8.56
N LEU A 131 -21.18 -11.81 -9.76
CA LEU A 131 -20.43 -10.62 -10.20
C LEU A 131 -21.31 -9.62 -10.96
N SER A 132 -22.31 -10.11 -11.70
CA SER A 132 -23.15 -9.28 -12.56
C SER A 132 -24.35 -8.69 -11.82
N TYR A 133 -24.62 -7.41 -12.07
CA TYR A 133 -25.90 -6.79 -11.74
C TYR A 133 -26.99 -7.19 -12.75
N ALA A 134 -28.26 -7.06 -12.35
CA ALA A 134 -29.45 -7.45 -13.13
C ALA A 134 -29.78 -6.48 -14.28
#